data_AF-A0AAC9AIH1-F1
#
_entry.id   AF-A0AAC9AIH1-F1
#
_cell.length_a   1.000
_cell.length_b   1.000
_cell.length_c   1.000
_cell.angle_alpha   90.00
_cell.angle_beta   90.00
_cell.angle_gamma   90.00
#
_symmetry.space_group_name_H-M   'P 1'
#
loop_
_entity.id
_entity.type
_entity.pdbx_description
1 polymer ?
#
loop_
_entity_poly.entity_id
_entity_poly.type
_entity_poly.pdbx_seq_one_letter_code
_entity_poly.pdbx_strand_id
1 'polypeptide(L)'
;MNLNHESPNRAYLLGRLFAVLERIQYQALGDLNAGIADRYYGSASAVPFSVFPRLLSGAKHHLSRLRKDKGGMAVNLDKDLGEIIAKLPETFPRHLSIEEQGRFAIGYYHQKQRYFTEKEPAETIEN
;
A
#
# COMPACT_ATOMS: atom_id res chain seq x y z
N MET A 1 -0.83 -15.25 9.11
CA MET A 1 0.47 -14.73 8.64
C MET A 1 0.51 -13.25 8.95
N ASN A 2 1.57 -12.73 9.59
CA ASN A 2 1.59 -11.37 10.13
C ASN A 2 2.44 -10.43 9.26
N LEU A 3 2.10 -9.14 9.27
CA LEU A 3 2.86 -8.11 8.58
C LEU A 3 4.26 -7.96 9.21
N ASN A 4 5.30 -8.18 8.40
CA ASN A 4 6.67 -7.88 8.78
C ASN A 4 7.08 -6.46 8.38
N HIS A 5 7.14 -5.54 9.35
CA HIS A 5 7.60 -4.17 9.13
C HIS A 5 9.09 -4.08 8.79
N GLU A 6 9.90 -4.98 9.35
CA GLU A 6 11.37 -4.93 9.30
C GLU A 6 11.98 -5.69 8.13
N SER A 7 11.16 -6.18 7.20
CA SER A 7 11.65 -6.88 6.01
C SER A 7 12.51 -5.93 5.14
N PRO A 8 13.79 -6.25 4.88
CA PRO A 8 14.62 -5.48 3.96
C PRO A 8 14.37 -5.84 2.49
N ASN A 9 13.48 -6.81 2.22
CA ASN A 9 13.25 -7.30 0.88
C ASN A 9 12.46 -6.28 0.05
N ARG A 10 13.11 -5.68 -0.95
CA ARG A 10 12.50 -4.66 -1.82
C ARG A 10 11.19 -5.09 -2.46
N ALA A 11 11.05 -6.34 -2.91
CA ALA A 11 9.85 -6.78 -3.61
C ALA A 11 8.66 -6.88 -2.63
N TYR A 12 8.91 -7.39 -1.44
CA TYR A 12 7.94 -7.40 -0.34
C TYR A 12 7.55 -5.96 0.07
N LEU A 13 8.51 -5.05 0.20
CA LEU A 13 8.25 -3.63 0.48
C LEU A 13 7.43 -2.94 -0.62
N LEU A 14 7.68 -3.25 -1.90
CA LEU A 14 6.89 -2.73 -3.02
C LEU A 14 5.45 -3.26 -2.99
N GLY A 15 5.25 -4.52 -2.59
CA GLY A 15 3.93 -5.07 -2.33
C GLY A 15 3.19 -4.31 -1.24
N ARG A 16 3.85 -4.07 -0.10
CA ARG A 16 3.31 -3.24 0.99
C ARG A 16 2.96 -1.84 0.49
N LEU A 17 3.87 -1.18 -0.23
CA LEU A 17 3.67 0.16 -0.78
C LEU A 17 2.42 0.20 -1.67
N PHE A 18 2.23 -0.78 -2.54
CA PHE A 18 1.06 -0.86 -3.41
C PHE A 18 -0.25 -0.95 -2.61
N ALA A 19 -0.28 -1.74 -1.53
CA ALA A 19 -1.44 -1.82 -0.65
C ALA A 19 -1.76 -0.49 0.04
N VAL A 20 -0.73 0.26 0.49
CA VAL A 20 -0.94 1.60 1.08
C VAL A 20 -1.51 2.56 0.05
N LEU A 21 -0.97 2.56 -1.19
CA LEU A 21 -1.47 3.40 -2.27
C LEU A 21 -2.93 3.08 -2.64
N GLU A 22 -3.30 1.81 -2.66
CA GLU A 22 -4.68 1.35 -2.89
C GLU A 22 -5.58 1.87 -1.77
N ARG A 23 -5.14 1.73 -0.51
CA ARG A 23 -5.88 2.21 0.66
C ARG A 23 -6.07 3.73 0.64
N ILE A 24 -5.05 4.49 0.26
CA ILE A 24 -5.12 5.95 0.10
C ILE A 24 -6.18 6.33 -0.94
N GLN A 25 -6.19 5.67 -2.10
CA GLN A 25 -7.20 5.91 -3.13
C GLN A 25 -8.60 5.59 -2.63
N TYR A 26 -8.78 4.41 -2.03
CA TYR A 26 -10.07 3.97 -1.49
C TYR A 26 -10.61 4.94 -0.44
N GLN A 27 -9.77 5.40 0.49
CA GLN A 27 -10.22 6.31 1.53
C GLN A 27 -10.61 7.69 1.00
N ALA A 28 -9.94 8.14 -0.07
CA ALA A 28 -10.16 9.45 -0.67
C ALA A 28 -11.36 9.48 -1.62
N LEU A 29 -11.59 8.39 -2.37
CA LEU A 29 -12.56 8.35 -3.47
C LEU A 29 -13.72 7.37 -3.25
N GLY A 30 -13.63 6.46 -2.27
CA GLY A 30 -14.60 5.40 -2.06
C GLY A 30 -14.46 4.26 -3.07
N ASP A 31 -15.57 3.56 -3.32
CA ASP A 31 -15.64 2.51 -4.32
C ASP A 31 -15.54 3.09 -5.73
N LEU A 32 -14.67 2.50 -6.54
CA LEU A 32 -14.45 2.86 -7.94
C LEU A 32 -14.78 1.67 -8.82
N ASN A 33 -15.24 1.93 -10.04
CA ASN A 33 -15.47 0.85 -11.02
C ASN A 33 -14.19 0.07 -11.36
N ALA A 34 -13.03 0.73 -11.29
CA ALA A 34 -11.71 0.09 -11.41
C ALA A 34 -10.65 0.96 -10.72
N GLY A 35 -10.06 0.45 -9.65
CA GLY A 35 -9.03 1.11 -8.86
C GLY A 35 -7.62 0.85 -9.38
N ILE A 36 -6.61 1.26 -8.61
CA ILE A 36 -5.22 0.98 -8.99
C ILE A 36 -4.89 -0.51 -8.96
N ALA A 37 -5.52 -1.31 -8.08
CA ALA A 37 -5.33 -2.75 -8.03
C ALA A 37 -5.77 -3.40 -9.35
N ASP A 38 -6.96 -3.07 -9.85
CA ASP A 38 -7.48 -3.63 -11.11
C ASP A 38 -6.61 -3.24 -12.32
N ARG A 39 -6.12 -2.00 -12.34
CA ARG A 39 -5.42 -1.44 -13.51
C ARG A 39 -3.92 -1.68 -13.53
N TYR A 40 -3.30 -1.75 -12.35
CA TYR A 40 -1.85 -1.66 -12.22
C TYR A 40 -1.22 -2.80 -11.43
N TYR A 41 -1.97 -3.74 -10.85
CA TYR A 41 -1.34 -4.79 -10.04
C TYR A 41 -0.32 -5.61 -10.84
N GLY A 42 -0.69 -6.10 -12.02
CA GLY A 42 0.21 -6.89 -12.87
C GLY A 42 1.44 -6.13 -13.36
N SER A 43 1.30 -4.85 -13.68
CA SER A 43 2.43 -4.02 -14.11
C SER A 43 3.28 -3.55 -12.93
N ALA A 44 2.69 -3.25 -11.77
CA ALA A 44 3.42 -2.89 -10.56
C ALA A 44 4.24 -4.07 -10.01
N SER A 45 3.74 -5.30 -10.13
CA SER A 45 4.49 -6.49 -9.72
C SER A 45 5.57 -6.89 -10.73
N ALA A 46 5.36 -6.68 -12.04
CA ALA A 46 6.35 -7.07 -13.06
C ALA A 46 7.38 -5.98 -13.39
N VAL A 47 6.95 -4.72 -13.47
CA VAL A 47 7.74 -3.54 -13.92
C VAL A 47 7.55 -2.33 -13.00
N PRO A 48 8.03 -2.37 -11.74
CA PRO A 48 7.78 -1.32 -10.75
C PRO A 48 8.15 0.10 -11.22
N PHE A 49 9.29 0.25 -11.88
CA PHE A 49 9.81 1.54 -12.35
C PHE A 49 8.83 2.34 -13.20
N SER A 50 8.01 1.69 -14.05
CA SER A 50 7.11 2.39 -14.97
C SER A 50 5.79 2.81 -14.31
N VAL A 51 5.48 2.29 -13.12
CA VAL A 51 4.15 2.42 -12.48
C VAL A 51 4.20 3.24 -11.19
N PHE A 52 5.13 2.91 -10.28
CA PHE A 52 5.17 3.53 -8.94
C PHE A 52 5.29 5.06 -8.94
N PRO A 53 6.10 5.70 -9.80
CA PRO A 53 6.16 7.16 -9.86
C PRO A 53 4.79 7.81 -10.11
N ARG A 54 4.00 7.22 -11.02
CA ARG A 54 2.64 7.69 -11.33
C ARG A 54 1.68 7.49 -10.16
N LEU A 55 1.72 6.31 -9.52
CA LEU A 55 0.86 6.02 -8.38
C LEU A 55 1.17 6.93 -7.18
N LEU A 56 2.45 7.19 -6.90
CA LEU A 56 2.88 8.11 -5.84
C LEU A 56 2.41 9.55 -6.11
N SER A 57 2.48 10.01 -7.36
CA SER A 57 1.93 11.32 -7.72
C SER A 57 0.42 11.38 -7.46
N GLY A 58 -0.33 10.34 -7.82
CA GLY A 58 -1.76 10.24 -7.54
C GLY A 58 -2.07 10.26 -6.04
N ALA A 59 -1.29 9.53 -5.24
CA ALA A 59 -1.45 9.47 -3.79
C ALA A 59 -1.29 10.82 -3.10
N LYS A 60 -0.41 11.71 -3.59
CA LYS A 60 -0.28 13.08 -3.04
C LYS A 60 -1.59 13.87 -3.13
N HIS A 61 -2.31 13.75 -4.25
CA HIS A 61 -3.60 14.42 -4.44
C HIS A 61 -4.68 13.83 -3.53
N HIS A 62 -4.72 12.49 -3.43
CA HIS A 62 -5.65 11.79 -2.55
C HIS A 62 -5.42 12.12 -1.07
N LEU A 63 -4.16 12.17 -0.62
CA LEU A 63 -3.80 12.58 0.74
C LEU A 63 -4.20 14.03 1.01
N SER A 64 -4.00 14.96 0.06
CA SER A 64 -4.43 16.35 0.20
C SER A 64 -5.94 16.46 0.43
N ARG A 65 -6.74 15.68 -0.31
CA ARG A 65 -8.18 15.57 -0.07
C ARG A 65 -8.49 14.98 1.30
N LEU A 66 -7.87 13.86 1.65
CA LEU A 66 -8.05 13.22 2.97
C LEU A 66 -7.68 14.13 4.14
N ARG A 67 -6.71 15.03 3.99
CA ARG A 67 -6.37 15.98 5.06
C ARG A 67 -7.53 16.90 5.43
N LYS A 68 -8.41 17.21 4.46
CA LYS A 68 -9.61 18.04 4.68
C LYS A 68 -10.74 17.25 5.33
N ASP A 69 -10.98 16.03 4.86
CA ASP A 69 -12.16 15.25 5.24
C ASP A 69 -11.89 14.34 6.45
N LYS A 70 -10.68 13.79 6.56
CA LYS A 70 -10.26 12.75 7.50
C LYS A 70 -8.79 12.94 7.91
N GLY A 71 -8.46 14.09 8.51
CA GLY A 71 -7.09 14.50 8.81
C GLY A 71 -6.22 13.44 9.50
N GLY A 72 -6.73 12.81 10.56
CA GLY A 72 -5.99 11.75 11.28
C GLY A 72 -5.66 10.53 10.41
N MET A 73 -6.58 10.12 9.55
CA MET A 73 -6.36 9.02 8.61
C MET A 73 -5.33 9.40 7.55
N ALA A 74 -5.36 10.63 7.05
CA ALA A 74 -4.34 11.12 6.12
C ALA A 74 -2.95 11.06 6.73
N VAL A 75 -2.79 11.47 8.00
CA VAL A 75 -1.52 11.41 8.72
C VAL A 75 -1.02 9.98 8.88
N ASN A 76 -1.90 9.04 9.26
CA ASN A 76 -1.50 7.64 9.44
C ASN A 76 -1.05 6.98 8.12
N LEU A 77 -1.78 7.21 7.03
CA LEU A 77 -1.42 6.65 5.72
C LEU A 77 -0.14 7.29 5.14
N ASP A 78 0.09 8.58 5.38
CA ASP A 78 1.33 9.27 4.99
C ASP A 78 2.53 8.73 5.78
N LYS A 79 2.34 8.40 7.08
CA LYS A 79 3.35 7.72 7.90
C LYS A 79 3.67 6.33 7.37
N ASP A 80 2.67 5.51 7.05
CA ASP A 80 2.87 4.17 6.48
C ASP A 80 3.67 4.24 5.17
N LEU A 81 3.31 5.21 4.30
CA LEU A 81 4.01 5.45 3.04
C LEU A 81 5.46 5.87 3.27
N GLY A 82 5.71 6.78 4.20
CA GLY A 82 7.04 7.22 4.60
C GLY A 82 7.91 6.10 5.18
N GLU A 83 7.35 5.27 6.07
CA GLU A 83 8.03 4.12 6.67
C GLU A 83 8.54 3.15 5.60
N ILE A 84 7.70 2.84 4.61
CA ILE A 84 8.06 1.89 3.55
C ILE A 84 9.07 2.50 2.58
N ILE A 85 8.89 3.76 2.16
CA ILE A 85 9.82 4.43 1.23
C ILE A 85 11.20 4.60 1.87
N ALA A 86 11.29 4.91 3.16
CA ALA A 86 12.57 5.04 3.87
C ALA A 86 13.40 3.75 3.87
N LYS A 87 12.76 2.58 3.72
CA LYS A 87 13.40 1.26 3.66
C LYS A 87 13.70 0.81 2.21
N LEU A 88 13.22 1.53 1.20
CA LEU A 88 13.48 1.22 -0.20
C LEU A 88 14.79 1.87 -0.68
N PRO A 89 15.48 1.28 -1.67
CA PRO A 89 16.57 1.95 -2.38
C PRO A 89 16.10 3.23 -3.07
N GLU A 90 17.04 4.12 -3.41
CA GLU A 90 16.75 5.40 -4.08
C GLU A 90 16.09 5.26 -5.46
N THR A 91 16.13 4.06 -6.05
CA THR A 91 15.57 3.77 -7.36
C THR A 91 14.61 2.59 -7.33
N PHE A 92 13.50 2.69 -8.05
CA PHE A 92 12.64 1.55 -8.32
C PHE A 92 13.30 0.56 -9.28
N PRO A 93 13.19 -0.76 -9.03
CA PRO A 93 13.72 -1.75 -9.95
C PRO A 93 12.94 -1.73 -11.28
N ARG A 94 13.64 -1.94 -12.39
CA ARG A 94 13.04 -1.98 -13.73
C ARG A 94 12.11 -3.18 -13.91
N HIS A 95 12.50 -4.32 -13.35
CA HIS A 95 11.77 -5.58 -13.41
C HIS A 95 11.88 -6.32 -12.07
N LEU A 96 10.89 -7.15 -11.76
CA LEU A 96 10.99 -8.17 -10.70
C LEU A 96 10.94 -9.56 -11.33
N SER A 97 11.79 -10.47 -10.84
CA SER A 97 11.73 -11.90 -11.15
C SER A 97 10.40 -12.52 -10.67
N ILE A 98 10.07 -13.73 -11.14
CA ILE A 98 8.83 -14.42 -10.71
C ILE A 98 8.80 -14.68 -9.19
N GLU A 99 9.95 -14.97 -8.58
CA GLU A 99 10.06 -15.13 -7.14
C GLU A 99 9.82 -13.80 -6.41
N GLU A 100 10.42 -12.71 -6.90
CA GLU A 100 10.17 -11.37 -6.36
C GLU A 100 8.70 -10.95 -6.55
N GLN A 101 8.05 -11.30 -7.66
CA GLN A 101 6.61 -11.10 -7.87
C GLN A 101 5.78 -11.85 -6.84
N GLY A 102 6.17 -13.08 -6.47
CA GLY A 102 5.56 -13.81 -5.36
C GLY A 102 5.73 -13.07 -4.03
N ARG A 103 6.92 -12.55 -3.74
CA ARG A 103 7.19 -11.75 -2.52
C ARG A 103 6.41 -10.45 -2.49
N PHE A 104 6.25 -9.79 -3.64
CA PHE A 104 5.38 -8.63 -3.80
C PHE A 104 3.94 -8.97 -3.42
N ALA A 105 3.39 -10.06 -3.95
CA ALA A 105 2.04 -10.48 -3.64
C ALA A 105 1.84 -10.72 -2.13
N ILE A 106 2.79 -11.42 -1.50
CA ILE A 106 2.75 -11.67 -0.05
C ILE A 106 2.78 -10.35 0.73
N GLY A 107 3.69 -9.42 0.38
CA GLY A 107 3.79 -8.11 1.04
C GLY A 107 2.52 -7.27 0.90
N TYR A 108 1.92 -7.30 -0.29
CA TYR A 108 0.64 -6.65 -0.58
C TYR A 108 -0.48 -7.19 0.31
N TYR A 109 -0.69 -8.51 0.34
CA TYR A 109 -1.76 -9.10 1.14
C TYR A 109 -1.51 -8.99 2.66
N HIS A 110 -0.27 -9.08 3.12
CA HIS A 110 0.07 -8.84 4.53
C HIS A 110 -0.28 -7.41 4.97
N GLN A 111 0.06 -6.41 4.17
CA GLN A 111 -0.28 -5.01 4.48
C GLN A 111 -1.79 -4.77 4.39
N LYS A 112 -2.46 -5.34 3.39
CA LYS A 112 -3.90 -5.23 3.21
C LYS A 112 -4.67 -5.82 4.39
N GLN A 113 -4.26 -7.02 4.86
CA GLN A 113 -4.87 -7.69 6.00
C GLN A 113 -4.81 -6.85 7.27
N ARG A 114 -3.70 -6.15 7.53
CA ARG A 114 -3.57 -5.24 8.68
C ARG A 114 -4.72 -4.24 8.75
N TYR A 115 -5.10 -3.64 7.62
CA TYR A 115 -6.17 -2.63 7.56
C TYR A 115 -7.59 -3.21 7.71
N PHE A 116 -7.75 -4.53 7.61
CA PHE A 116 -9.00 -5.23 7.91
C PHE A 116 -9.08 -5.62 9.38
N THR A 117 -7.99 -6.11 9.96
CA THR A 117 -7.97 -6.51 11.38
C THR A 117 -8.06 -5.30 12.33
N GLU A 118 -7.54 -4.13 11.96
CA GLU A 118 -7.75 -2.88 12.73
C GLU A 118 -9.23 -2.40 12.75
N LYS A 119 -10.13 -3.06 12.00
CA LYS A 119 -11.56 -2.72 11.92
C LYS A 119 -12.46 -3.59 12.82
N GLU A 120 -11.98 -4.68 13.42
CA GLU A 120 -12.78 -5.44 14.39
C GLU A 120 -12.71 -4.75 15.76
N PRO A 121 -13.81 -4.16 16.27
CA PRO A 121 -13.88 -3.84 17.68
C PRO A 121 -13.88 -5.14 18.47
N ALA A 122 -13.08 -5.17 19.55
CA ALA A 122 -13.12 -6.23 20.54
C ALA A 122 -14.58 -6.52 20.88
N GLU A 123 -15.03 -7.76 20.67
CA GLU A 123 -16.27 -8.25 21.22
C GLU A 123 -16.22 -7.99 22.73
N THR A 124 -17.01 -7.01 23.20
CA THR A 124 -17.33 -6.87 24.61
C THR A 124 -18.13 -8.12 24.97
N ILE A 125 -17.43 -9.13 25.47
CA ILE A 125 -18.07 -10.25 26.17
C ILE A 125 -18.58 -9.64 27.47
N GLU A 126 -19.84 -9.24 27.48
CA GLU A 126 -20.58 -8.90 28.70
C GLU A 126 -20.74 -10.17 29.53
N ASN A 127 -20.27 -10.10 30.78
CA ASN A 127 -20.47 -11.12 31.82
C ASN A 127 -21.92 -11.16 32.31
#